data_AF-A0AAU2KQ49-F1
#
_entry.id   AF-A0AAU2KQ49-F1
#
_cell.length_a   1.000
_cell.length_b   1.000
_cell.length_c   1.000
_cell.angle_alpha   90.00
_cell.angle_beta   90.00
_cell.angle_gamma   90.00
#
_symmetry.space_group_name_H-M   'P 1'
#
loop_
_entity.id
_entity.type
_entity.pdbx_description
1 polymer ?
#
loop_
_entity_poly.entity_id
_entity_poly.type
_entity_poly.pdbx_seq_one_letter_code
_entity_poly.pdbx_strand_id
1 'polypeptide(L)'
;MLAQNPGALVICDFLIGQEDVVVHTVATRERQAINPLAPAIQQQAGLDLEALSAYLKQAGEAGAGKPVVTASGNVAAVRLKLEGKGDAFLVVAVGDRPGAQDSARVSALAKALASQVR
;
A
#
# COMPACT_ATOMS: atom_id res chain seq x y z
N MET A 1 11.97 -8.97 -13.29
CA MET A 1 11.50 -8.74 -14.67
C MET A 1 9.97 -8.63 -14.62
N LEU A 2 9.42 -7.41 -14.60
CA LEU A 2 7.99 -7.10 -14.39
C LEU A 2 7.06 -7.50 -15.56
N ALA A 3 7.57 -8.17 -16.59
CA ALA A 3 6.87 -8.40 -17.85
C ALA A 3 6.06 -9.71 -17.93
N GLN A 4 5.98 -10.51 -16.86
CA GLN A 4 5.28 -11.81 -16.90
C GLN A 4 3.91 -11.83 -16.23
N ASN A 5 3.50 -10.75 -15.54
CA ASN A 5 2.19 -10.65 -14.89
C ASN A 5 1.38 -9.52 -15.52
N PRO A 6 0.32 -9.80 -16.29
CA PRO A 6 -0.59 -8.77 -16.78
C PRO A 6 -1.14 -7.97 -15.60
N GLY A 7 -0.85 -6.68 -15.58
CA GLY A 7 -1.22 -5.80 -14.49
C GLY A 7 -1.03 -4.33 -14.85
N ALA A 8 -1.51 -3.46 -13.97
CA ALA A 8 -1.37 -2.03 -14.06
C ALA A 8 -0.82 -1.49 -12.74
N LEU A 9 0.04 -0.48 -12.84
CA LEU A 9 0.56 0.29 -11.72
C LEU A 9 0.32 1.76 -12.01
N VAL A 10 -0.34 2.44 -11.08
CA VAL A 10 -0.53 3.89 -11.07
C VAL A 10 0.17 4.43 -9.83
N ILE A 11 0.95 5.49 -10.00
CA ILE A 11 1.64 6.18 -8.92
C ILE A 11 1.20 7.64 -8.97
N CYS A 12 0.77 8.16 -7.83
CA CYS A 12 0.37 9.54 -7.67
C CYS A 12 1.14 10.14 -6.48
N ASP A 13 1.87 11.22 -6.73
CA ASP A 13 2.58 11.98 -5.73
C ASP A 13 1.82 13.27 -5.42
N PHE A 14 1.62 13.57 -4.15
CA PHE A 14 0.91 14.76 -3.69
C PHE A 14 1.72 15.47 -2.61
N LEU A 15 1.69 16.80 -2.63
CA LEU A 15 2.15 17.62 -1.50
C LEU A 15 0.90 18.11 -0.74
N ILE A 16 0.72 17.63 0.50
CA ILE A 16 -0.43 18.00 1.35
C ILE A 16 0.09 18.77 2.58
N GLY A 17 -0.05 20.09 2.56
CA GLY A 17 0.57 20.95 3.56
C GLY A 17 2.08 20.97 3.36
N GLN A 18 2.82 20.34 4.29
CA GLN A 18 4.29 20.17 4.22
C GLN A 18 4.70 18.70 4.06
N GLU A 19 3.74 17.79 3.93
CA GLU A 19 3.98 16.35 3.86
C GLU A 19 3.84 15.88 2.41
N ASP A 20 4.82 15.13 1.94
CA ASP A 20 4.71 14.36 0.70
C ASP A 20 3.87 13.10 0.95
N VAL A 21 2.91 12.84 0.06
CA VAL A 21 2.03 11.68 0.11
C VAL A 21 2.14 10.95 -1.21
N VAL A 22 2.64 9.72 -1.16
CA VAL A 22 2.77 8.86 -2.34
C VAL A 22 1.69 7.79 -2.28
N VAL A 23 0.91 7.68 -3.35
CA VAL A 23 -0.14 6.67 -3.49
C VAL A 23 0.21 5.75 -4.65
N HIS A 24 0.49 4.49 -4.35
CA HIS A 24 0.65 3.44 -5.35
C HIS A 24 -0.64 2.63 -5.44
N THR A 25 -1.21 2.49 -6.64
CA THR A 25 -2.31 1.58 -6.91
C THR A 25 -1.85 0.53 -7.90
N VAL A 26 -1.95 -0.74 -7.54
CA VAL A 26 -1.51 -1.87 -8.35
C VAL A 26 -2.66 -2.84 -8.52
N ALA A 27 -2.82 -3.37 -9.73
CA ALA A 27 -3.78 -4.43 -10.03
C ALA A 27 -3.10 -5.51 -10.88
N THR A 28 -3.34 -6.77 -10.55
CA THR A 28 -2.82 -7.92 -11.29
C THR A 28 -3.92 -8.93 -11.57
N ARG A 29 -3.80 -9.69 -12.66
CA ARG A 29 -4.73 -10.79 -12.98
C ARG A 29 -4.62 -11.93 -11.97
N GLU A 30 -3.43 -12.15 -11.42
CA GLU A 30 -3.15 -13.18 -10.43
C GLU A 30 -3.18 -12.61 -9.00
N ARG A 31 -3.24 -13.49 -8.00
CA ARG A 31 -3.19 -13.09 -6.58
C ARG A 31 -1.79 -12.54 -6.24
N GLN A 32 -1.71 -11.72 -5.19
CA GLN A 32 -0.49 -11.10 -4.65
C GLN A 32 -0.06 -9.80 -5.36
N ALA A 33 -1.03 -8.95 -5.74
CA ALA A 33 -0.75 -7.67 -6.41
C ALA A 33 0.15 -6.73 -5.58
N ILE A 34 0.23 -6.90 -4.25
CA ILE A 34 1.10 -6.12 -3.37
C ILE A 34 2.60 -6.44 -3.53
N ASN A 35 2.97 -7.65 -3.99
CA ASN A 35 4.38 -8.08 -4.04
C ASN A 35 5.28 -7.18 -4.91
N PRO A 36 4.86 -6.73 -6.11
CA PRO A 36 5.59 -5.74 -6.89
C PRO A 36 5.91 -4.43 -6.14
N LEU A 37 5.12 -4.07 -5.12
CA LEU A 37 5.33 -2.86 -4.31
C LEU A 37 6.27 -3.08 -3.13
N ALA A 38 6.74 -4.30 -2.88
CA ALA A 38 7.59 -4.62 -1.74
C ALA A 38 8.83 -3.71 -1.62
N PRO A 39 9.60 -3.41 -2.69
CA PRO A 39 10.75 -2.51 -2.57
C PRO A 39 10.36 -1.08 -2.17
N ALA A 40 9.25 -0.56 -2.71
CA ALA A 40 8.77 0.78 -2.38
C ALA A 40 8.31 0.86 -0.92
N ILE A 41 7.54 -0.13 -0.47
CA ILE A 41 7.10 -0.26 0.93
C ILE A 41 8.33 -0.32 1.85
N GLN A 42 9.31 -1.15 1.51
CA GLN A 42 10.52 -1.33 2.31
C GLN A 42 11.26 -0.01 2.49
N GLN A 43 11.50 0.70 1.39
CA GLN A 43 12.21 1.98 1.41
C GLN A 43 11.45 3.04 2.19
N GLN A 44 10.15 3.20 1.94
CA GLN A 44 9.32 4.24 2.55
C GLN A 44 9.08 4.01 4.05
N ALA A 45 8.88 2.75 4.47
CA ALA A 45 8.68 2.41 5.88
C ALA A 45 9.99 2.14 6.64
N GLY A 46 11.14 2.11 5.95
CA GLY A 46 12.43 1.78 6.57
C GLY A 46 12.47 0.37 7.17
N LEU A 47 11.80 -0.60 6.53
CA LEU A 47 11.71 -1.97 7.04
C LEU A 47 12.94 -2.81 6.68
N ASP A 48 13.34 -3.68 7.59
CA ASP A 48 14.18 -4.82 7.24
C ASP A 48 13.38 -5.90 6.50
N LEU A 49 14.06 -6.94 6.02
CA LEU A 49 13.44 -8.01 5.23
C LEU A 49 12.44 -8.85 6.03
N GLU A 50 12.67 -9.05 7.32
CA GLU A 50 11.79 -9.86 8.17
C GLU A 50 10.47 -9.10 8.44
N ALA A 51 10.57 -7.84 8.84
CA ALA A 51 9.45 -6.95 9.04
C ALA A 51 8.65 -6.72 7.74
N LEU A 52 9.34 -6.57 6.61
CA LEU A 52 8.69 -6.48 5.30
C LEU A 52 7.90 -7.75 4.96
N SER A 53 8.51 -8.93 5.15
CA SER A 53 7.86 -10.21 4.89
C SER A 53 6.62 -10.41 5.75
N ALA A 54 6.73 -10.13 7.06
CA ALA A 54 5.61 -10.19 8.00
C ALA A 54 4.49 -9.23 7.61
N TYR A 55 4.83 -7.99 7.23
CA TYR A 55 3.88 -6.98 6.78
C TYR A 55 3.15 -7.40 5.50
N LEU A 56 3.86 -7.86 4.47
CA LEU A 56 3.27 -8.29 3.21
C LEU A 56 2.32 -9.49 3.41
N LYS A 57 2.70 -10.42 4.29
CA LYS A 57 1.82 -11.53 4.68
C LYS A 57 0.54 -11.02 5.34
N GLN A 58 0.66 -10.14 6.33
CA GLN A 58 -0.49 -9.56 7.04
C GLN A 58 -1.42 -8.78 6.08
N ALA A 59 -0.85 -7.95 5.20
CA ALA A 59 -1.61 -7.22 4.20
C ALA A 59 -2.28 -8.14 3.17
N GLY A 60 -1.62 -9.24 2.79
CA GLY A 60 -2.16 -10.26 1.88
C GLY A 60 -3.30 -11.08 2.49
N GLU A 61 -3.30 -11.27 3.81
CA GLU A 61 -4.35 -11.95 4.58
C GLU A 61 -5.50 -11.02 4.99
N ALA A 62 -5.26 -9.70 4.99
CA ALA A 62 -6.29 -8.72 5.28
C ALA A 62 -7.42 -8.76 4.24
N GLY A 63 -8.66 -8.65 4.74
CA GLY A 63 -9.85 -8.53 3.89
C GLY A 63 -9.86 -7.21 3.11
N ALA A 64 -10.61 -7.19 2.01
CA ALA A 64 -10.78 -5.98 1.20
C ALA A 64 -11.31 -4.80 2.03
N GLY A 65 -10.79 -3.60 1.77
CA GLY A 65 -11.16 -2.36 2.45
C GLY A 65 -10.66 -2.24 3.90
N LYS A 66 -9.84 -3.18 4.39
CA LYS A 66 -9.21 -3.13 5.71
C LYS A 66 -7.74 -2.73 5.57
N PRO A 67 -7.35 -1.50 5.95
CA PRO A 67 -5.96 -1.08 5.89
C PRO A 67 -5.09 -1.84 6.90
N VAL A 68 -3.86 -2.12 6.50
CA VAL A 68 -2.78 -2.62 7.35
C VAL A 68 -1.64 -1.61 7.31
N VAL A 69 -1.29 -1.10 8.48
CA VAL A 69 -0.24 -0.08 8.64
C VAL A 69 1.07 -0.75 9.07
N THR A 70 2.20 -0.28 8.55
CA THR A 70 3.52 -0.72 8.98
C THR A 70 3.79 -0.30 10.42
N ALA A 71 4.73 -0.98 11.09
CA ALA A 71 5.14 -0.63 12.46
C ALA A 71 5.72 0.80 12.58
N SER A 72 6.31 1.33 11.50
CA SER A 72 6.77 2.72 11.39
C SER A 72 5.63 3.75 11.38
N GLY A 73 4.38 3.32 11.17
CA GLY A 73 3.19 4.15 11.21
C GLY A 73 2.93 5.00 9.97
N ASN A 74 3.86 5.08 9.03
CA ASN A 74 3.82 6.00 7.89
C ASN A 74 3.37 5.36 6.56
N VAL A 75 3.26 4.04 6.48
CA VAL A 75 2.83 3.32 5.27
C VAL A 75 1.62 2.44 5.58
N ALA A 76 0.58 2.52 4.76
CA ALA A 76 -0.60 1.66 4.85
C ALA A 76 -0.95 1.04 3.51
N ALA A 77 -1.26 -0.25 3.52
CA ALA A 77 -1.73 -1.00 2.36
C ALA A 77 -3.18 -1.44 2.60
N VAL A 78 -4.00 -1.38 1.56
CA VAL A 78 -5.39 -1.82 1.60
C VAL A 78 -5.70 -2.60 0.33
N ARG A 79 -6.21 -3.82 0.49
CA ARG A 79 -6.73 -4.60 -0.64
C ARG A 79 -8.01 -3.94 -1.12
N LEU A 80 -8.09 -3.65 -2.42
CA LEU A 80 -9.28 -3.09 -3.05
C LEU A 80 -10.31 -4.18 -3.30
N LYS A 81 -11.60 -3.83 -3.24
CA LYS A 81 -12.69 -4.72 -3.64
C LYS A 81 -12.80 -4.66 -5.16
N LEU A 82 -12.87 -5.83 -5.81
CA LEU A 82 -13.03 -5.92 -7.26
C LEU A 82 -14.34 -6.62 -7.61
N GLU A 83 -15.01 -6.14 -8.66
CA GLU A 83 -16.11 -6.85 -9.31
C GLU A 83 -15.55 -7.85 -10.32
N GLY A 84 -14.92 -8.92 -9.84
CA GLY A 84 -14.40 -9.97 -10.72
C GLY A 84 -13.18 -10.71 -10.17
N LYS A 85 -12.40 -11.27 -11.10
CA LYS A 85 -11.14 -11.96 -10.80
C LYS A 85 -9.99 -10.96 -10.75
N GLY A 86 -8.95 -11.33 -10.03
CA GLY A 86 -7.72 -10.55 -9.91
C GLY A 86 -7.43 -10.18 -8.47
N ASP A 87 -6.45 -9.31 -8.30
CA ASP A 87 -6.07 -8.75 -7.02
C ASP A 87 -5.64 -7.30 -7.24
N ALA A 88 -5.97 -6.43 -6.31
CA ALA A 88 -5.61 -5.02 -6.40
C ALA A 88 -5.36 -4.44 -5.01
N PHE A 89 -4.34 -3.60 -4.91
CA PHE A 89 -3.94 -2.94 -3.68
C PHE A 89 -3.74 -1.46 -3.94
N LEU A 90 -4.11 -0.67 -2.93
CA LEU A 90 -3.70 0.71 -2.79
C LEU A 90 -2.75 0.80 -1.60
N VAL A 91 -1.60 1.43 -1.79
CA VAL A 91 -0.58 1.67 -0.77
C VAL A 91 -0.38 3.18 -0.66
N VAL A 92 -0.51 3.71 0.55
CA VAL A 92 -0.24 5.11 0.88
C VAL A 92 1.02 5.17 1.72
N ALA A 93 1.97 6.01 1.34
CA ALA A 93 3.10 6.43 2.16
C ALA A 93 2.98 7.93 2.45
N VAL A 94 3.24 8.33 3.70
CA VAL A 94 3.19 9.74 4.13
C VAL A 94 4.54 10.13 4.73
N GLY A 95 5.17 11.14 4.13
CA GLY A 95 6.48 11.67 4.49
C GLY A 95 7.64 10.74 4.10
N ASP A 96 8.84 11.33 4.06
CA ASP A 96 10.02 10.67 3.49
C ASP A 96 10.86 9.92 4.54
N ARG A 97 10.42 9.91 5.81
CA ARG A 97 11.19 9.33 6.93
C ARG A 97 10.29 8.58 7.91
N PRO A 98 10.76 7.44 8.44
CA PRO A 98 10.10 6.75 9.56
C PRO A 98 10.08 7.66 10.81
N GLY A 99 8.91 7.90 11.39
CA GLY A 99 8.79 8.63 12.65
C GLY A 99 7.45 9.31 12.88
N ALA A 100 6.83 9.04 14.03
CA ALA A 100 5.70 9.72 14.69
C ALA A 100 4.51 10.19 13.82
N GLN A 101 4.28 9.61 12.65
CA GLN A 101 3.02 9.79 11.94
C GLN A 101 1.92 9.07 12.73
N ASP A 102 0.79 9.74 12.91
CA ASP A 102 -0.40 9.13 13.50
C ASP A 102 -0.88 7.98 12.60
N SER A 103 -0.58 6.74 13.00
CA SER A 103 -0.95 5.54 12.26
C SER A 103 -2.46 5.44 12.03
N ALA A 104 -3.28 6.02 12.91
CA ALA A 104 -4.71 6.11 12.72
C ALA A 104 -5.07 7.04 11.56
N ARG A 105 -4.36 8.16 11.40
CA ARG A 105 -4.53 9.09 10.27
C ARG A 105 -4.13 8.45 8.95
N VAL A 106 -3.00 7.75 8.88
CA VAL A 106 -2.54 7.06 7.67
C VAL A 106 -3.52 5.94 7.30
N SER A 107 -3.99 5.16 8.28
CA SER A 107 -5.02 4.13 8.09
C SER A 107 -6.33 4.72 7.56
N ALA A 108 -6.80 5.83 8.17
CA ALA A 108 -8.02 6.51 7.75
C ALA A 108 -7.93 7.06 6.32
N LEU A 109 -6.78 7.65 5.95
CA LEU A 109 -6.52 8.13 4.59
C LEU A 109 -6.55 6.98 3.58
N ALA A 110 -5.83 5.89 3.84
CA ALA A 110 -5.82 4.71 2.97
C ALA A 110 -7.24 4.12 2.80
N LYS A 111 -8.01 4.03 3.88
CA LYS A 111 -9.41 3.58 3.84
C LYS A 111 -10.29 4.50 3.01
N ALA A 112 -10.16 5.82 3.20
CA ALA A 112 -10.95 6.82 2.47
C ALA A 112 -10.65 6.77 0.96
N LEU A 113 -9.38 6.68 0.56
CA LEU A 113 -8.99 6.54 -0.84
C LEU A 113 -9.50 5.23 -1.45
N ALA A 114 -9.32 4.10 -0.74
CA ALA A 114 -9.82 2.82 -1.21
C ALA A 114 -11.34 2.79 -1.39
N SER A 115 -12.10 3.52 -0.56
CA SER A 115 -13.56 3.60 -0.70
C SER A 115 -14.04 4.41 -1.91
N GLN A 116 -13.16 5.22 -2.51
CA GLN A 116 -13.47 6.00 -3.71
C GLN A 116 -13.25 5.22 -4.99
N VAL A 117 -12.45 4.15 -4.94
CA VAL A 117 -12.28 3.22 -6.05
C VAL A 117 -13.48 2.28 -6.05
N ARG A 118 -14.34 2.43 -7.07
CA ARG A 118 -15.55 1.62 -7.28
C ARG A 118 -15.27 0.52 -8.30
#